data_AF-A0A967Z2R0-F1
#
_entry.id   AF-A0A967Z2R0-F1
#
_cell.length_a   1.000
_cell.length_b   1.000
_cell.length_c   1.000
_cell.angle_alpha   90.00
_cell.angle_beta   90.00
_cell.angle_gamma   90.00
#
_symmetry.space_group_name_H-M   'P 1'
#
loop_
_entity.id
_entity.type
_entity.pdbx_description
1 polymer ?
#
loop_
_entity_poly.entity_id
_entity_poly.type
_entity_poly.pdbx_seq_one_letter_code
_entity_poly.pdbx_strand_id
1 'polypeptide(L)' 'MKQNVTVSLPEKINSDLQKIAKDEGLSKSQIIRNALQDYLYIRKFKALRNRMIAKAQAQKLFSDEDVFNKVS' A
#
# COMPACT_ATOMS: atom_id res chain seq x y z
N MET A 1 10.77 8.22 -15.51
CA MET A 1 11.61 9.33 -14.99
C MET A 1 11.75 9.17 -13.48
N LYS A 2 12.96 9.30 -12.92
CA LYS A 2 13.17 9.30 -11.46
C LYS A 2 13.15 10.75 -10.96
N GLN A 3 12.45 11.01 -9.87
CA GLN A 3 12.40 12.30 -9.21
C GLN A 3 12.97 12.15 -7.79
N ASN A 4 13.74 13.15 -7.35
CA ASN A 4 14.32 13.17 -6.01
C ASN A 4 13.38 13.89 -5.06
N VAL A 5 13.23 13.36 -3.86
CA VAL A 5 12.44 13.97 -2.79
C VAL A 5 13.32 14.07 -1.55
N THR A 6 13.47 15.27 -1.01
CA THR A 6 14.12 15.51 0.27
C THR A 6 13.05 15.54 1.36
N VAL A 7 13.19 14.70 2.38
CA VAL A 7 12.26 14.62 3.51
C VAL A 7 13.01 14.80 4.82
N SER A 8 12.42 15.55 5.75
CA SER A 8 12.90 15.62 7.12
C SER A 8 12.29 14.48 7.93
N LEU A 9 13.12 13.76 8.68
CA LEU A 9 12.72 12.63 9.52
C LEU A 9 13.19 12.86 10.95
N PRO A 10 12.41 12.46 11.97
CA PRO A 10 12.89 12.47 13.35
C PRO A 10 14.16 11.63 13.50
N GLU A 11 15.09 12.05 14.37
CA GLU A 11 16.38 11.37 14.56
C GLU A 11 16.24 9.89 14.90
N LYS A 12 15.26 9.55 15.75
CA LYS A 12 14.96 8.17 16.12
C LYS A 12 14.62 7.32 14.89
N ILE A 13 13.76 7.83 14.00
CA ILE A 13 13.36 7.12 12.78
C ILE A 13 14.55 6.93 11.84
N ASN A 14 15.38 7.97 11.65
CA ASN A 14 16.58 7.85 10.81
C ASN A 14 17.58 6.83 11.38
N SER A 15 17.70 6.75 12.72
CA SER A 15 18.56 5.78 13.41
C SER A 15 18.05 4.34 13.24
N ASP A 16 16.74 4.12 13.40
CA ASP A 16 16.13 2.82 13.20
C ASP A 16 16.23 2.37 11.73
N LEU A 17 16.00 3.29 10.78
CA LEU A 17 16.16 3.04 9.35
C LEU A 17 17.60 2.66 8.99
N GLN A 18 18.59 3.25 9.64
CA GLN A 18 20.00 2.93 9.41
C GLN A 18 20.36 1.53 9.91
N LYS A 19 19.79 1.08 11.04
CA LYS A 19 19.97 -0.29 11.54
C LYS A 19 19.37 -1.30 10.58
N ILE A 20 18.11 -1.12 10.21
CA ILE A 20 17.41 -2.01 9.26
C ILE A 20 18.13 -2.07 7.92
N ALA A 21 18.56 -0.93 7.39
CA ALA A 21 19.36 -0.85 6.16
C ALA A 21 20.63 -1.71 6.23
N LYS A 22 21.33 -1.67 7.38
CA LYS A 22 22.54 -2.47 7.59
C LYS A 22 22.22 -3.95 7.69
N ASP A 23 21.19 -4.31 8.44
CA ASP A 23 20.81 -5.71 8.70
C ASP A 23 20.27 -6.40 7.44
N GLU A 24 19.53 -5.68 6.59
CA GLU A 24 18.96 -6.20 5.33
C GLU A 24 19.89 -6.03 4.12
N GLY A 25 21.03 -5.34 4.28
CA GLY A 25 21.94 -5.03 3.16
C GLY A 25 21.32 -4.08 2.11
N LEU A 26 20.35 -3.26 2.52
CA LEU A 26 19.62 -2.34 1.64
C LEU A 26 20.02 -0.89 1.89
N SER A 27 19.83 -0.03 0.88
CA SER A 27 19.99 1.42 1.10
C SER A 27 18.78 2.02 1.81
N LYS A 28 19.01 3.07 2.61
CA LYS A 28 17.93 3.87 3.25
C LYS A 28 16.87 4.31 2.24
N SER A 29 17.31 4.79 1.07
CA SER A 29 16.40 5.22 -0.01
C SER A 29 15.57 4.08 -0.60
N GLN A 30 16.10 2.85 -0.62
CA GLN A 30 15.34 1.69 -1.08
C GLN A 30 14.23 1.34 -0.09
N ILE A 31 14.54 1.30 1.21
CA ILE A 31 13.55 1.04 2.26
C ILE A 31 12.44 2.10 2.24
N ILE A 32 12.81 3.39 2.19
CA ILE A 32 11.86 4.50 2.09
C ILE A 32 10.96 4.33 0.86
N ARG A 33 11.54 3.99 -0.30
CA ARG A 33 10.78 3.79 -1.53
C ARG A 33 9.78 2.64 -1.40
N ASN A 34 10.21 1.50 -0.87
CA ASN A 34 9.35 0.33 -0.67
C ASN A 34 8.20 0.66 0.29
N ALA A 35 8.51 1.25 1.43
CA ALA A 35 7.49 1.67 2.41
C ALA A 35 6.46 2.65 1.80
N LEU A 36 6.92 3.60 0.98
CA LEU A 36 6.03 4.54 0.29
C LEU A 36 5.15 3.83 -0.75
N GLN A 37 5.70 2.88 -1.50
CA GLN A 37 4.97 2.08 -2.48
C GLN A 37 3.87 1.25 -1.80
N ASP A 38 4.21 0.56 -0.71
CA ASP A 38 3.26 -0.25 0.05
C ASP A 38 2.14 0.59 0.66
N TYR A 39 2.49 1.73 1.27
CA TYR A 39 1.52 2.67 1.81
C TYR A 39 0.54 3.16 0.73
N LEU A 40 1.06 3.58 -0.42
CA LEU A 40 0.24 4.06 -1.53
C LEU A 40 -0.61 2.94 -2.14
N TYR A 41 -0.06 1.72 -2.23
CA TYR A 41 -0.78 0.56 -2.73
C TYR A 41 -1.99 0.23 -1.86
N ILE A 42 -1.79 0.10 -0.54
CA ILE A 42 -2.88 -0.17 0.42
C ILE A 42 -3.94 0.93 0.36
N ARG A 43 -3.52 2.19 0.28
CA ARG A 43 -4.44 3.33 0.19
C ARG A 43 -5.29 3.30 -1.10
N LYS A 44 -4.66 3.03 -2.24
CA LYS A 44 -5.35 2.88 -3.54
C LYS A 44 -6.30 1.67 -3.52
N PHE A 45 -5.85 0.55 -2.97
CA PHE A 45 -6.67 -0.65 -2.85
C PHE A 45 -7.92 -0.40 -2.00
N LYS A 46 -7.78 0.21 -0.82
CA LYS A 46 -8.92 0.57 0.04
C LYS A 46 -9.91 1.51 -0.66
N ALA A 47 -9.41 2.51 -1.38
CA ALA A 47 -10.25 3.42 -2.16
C ALA A 47 -10.99 2.71 -3.30
N LEU A 48 -10.33 1.77 -3.99
CA LEU A 48 -10.97 0.94 -5.00
C LEU A 48 -12.04 0.03 -4.37
N ARG A 49 -11.70 -0.68 -3.28
CA ARG A 49 -12.63 -1.56 -2.55
C ARG A 49 -13.90 -0.83 -2.14
N ASN A 50 -13.79 0.37 -1.57
CA ASN A 50 -14.97 1.14 -1.17
C ASN A 50 -15.89 1.46 -2.36
N ARG A 51 -15.32 1.83 -3.51
CA ARG A 51 -16.10 2.08 -4.74
C ARG A 51 -16.74 0.79 -5.28
N MET A 52 -16.01 -0.33 -5.22
CA MET A 52 -16.51 -1.61 -5.72
C MET A 52 -17.60 -2.19 -4.82
N ILE A 53 -17.49 -2.07 -3.49
CA ILE A 53 -18.53 -2.49 -2.54
C ILE A 53 -19.84 -1.75 -2.82
N ALA A 54 -19.81 -0.43 -2.99
CA ALA A 54 -21.02 0.33 -3.28
C ALA A 54 -21.70 -0.15 -4.58
N LYS A 55 -20.92 -0.47 -5.61
CA LYS A 55 -21.43 -1.04 -6.87
C LYS A 55 -21.99 -2.45 -6.70
N ALA A 56 -21.35 -3.30 -5.90
CA ALA A 56 -21.80 -4.66 -5.62
C ALA A 56 -23.13 -4.66 -4.86
N GLN A 57 -23.25 -3.80 -3.84
CA GLN A 57 -24.48 -3.63 -3.06
C GLN A 57 -25.66 -3.16 -3.93
N ALA A 58 -25.43 -2.21 -4.86
CA ALA A 58 -26.44 -1.80 -5.83
C ALA A 58 -26.93 -2.95 -6.73
N GLN A 59 -26.12 -4.00 -6.89
CA GLN A 59 -26.46 -5.22 -7.62
C GLN A 59 -26.90 -6.38 -6.71
N LYS A 60 -27.10 -6.13 -5.41
CA LYS A 60 -27.44 -7.13 -4.38
C LYS A 60 -26.40 -8.27 -4.24
N LEU A 61 -25.13 -7.98 -4.51
CA LEU A 61 -24.02 -8.91 -4.32
C LEU A 61 -23.32 -8.58 -2.99
N PHE A 62 -23.34 -9.52 -2.04
CA PHE A 62 -22.78 -9.33 -0.70
C PHE A 62 -21.73 -10.37 -0.32
N SER A 63 -21.78 -11.55 -0.94
CA SER A 63 -20.89 -12.69 -0.71
C SER A 63 -20.21 -13.16 -1.99
N ASP A 64 -19.16 -13.97 -1.81
CA ASP A 64 -18.49 -14.63 -2.92
C ASP A 64 -19.42 -15.64 -3.62
N GLU A 65 -20.38 -16.22 -2.89
CA GLU A 65 -21.41 -17.11 -3.44
C GLU A 65 -22.39 -16.35 -4.35
N ASP A 66 -22.79 -15.14 -3.99
CA ASP A 66 -23.63 -14.28 -4.85
C ASP A 66 -22.91 -13.97 -6.17
N VAL A 67 -21.59 -13.75 -6.10
CA VAL A 67 -20.76 -13.51 -7.28
C VAL A 67 -20.67 -14.77 -8.13
N PHE A 68 -20.39 -15.92 -7.52
CA PHE A 68 -20.28 -17.20 -8.21
C PHE A 68 -21.57 -17.56 -8.96
N ASN A 69 -22.71 -17.50 -8.28
CA ASN A 69 -24.04 -17.77 -8.86
C ASN A 69 -24.42 -16.83 -10.01
N LYS A 70 -23.75 -15.68 -10.13
CA LYS A 70 -24.01 -14.69 -11.20
C LYS A 70 -23.12 -14.88 -12.42
N VAL A 71 -21.93 -15.45 -12.28
CA VAL A 71 -20.92 -15.51 -13.36
C VAL A 71 -20.60 -16.92 -13.84
N SER A 72 -21.04 -17.95 -13.12
CA SER A 72 -20.94 -19.37 -13.49
C SER A 72 -22.32 -19.94 -13.78
#